data_AF-A0A7V1UMR9-F1
#
_entry.id   AF-A0A7V1UMR9-F1
#
_cell.length_a   1.000
_cell.length_b   1.000
_cell.length_c   1.000
_cell.angle_alpha   90.00
_cell.angle_beta   90.00
_cell.angle_gamma   90.00
#
_symmetry.space_group_name_H-M   'P 1'
#
loop_
_entity.id
_entity.type
_entity.pdbx_description
1 polymer ?
#
loop_
_entity_poly.entity_id
_entity_poly.type
_entity_poly.pdbx_seq_one_letter_code
_entity_poly.pdbx_strand_id
1 'polypeptide(L)'
;MAYIQFLGAAGTVTGSKHLIHTDDIQVLVDCGLFQGKKEWRERNWNDTPIPAREIDAVILTHAHLDHCGWIPRLYMEGYKGKVYATPATIELAGVVLPDSGHLQEEEAEFHNRHKTSKHEPALPLYTLEDAKECLKHFVPVDFHQETQLSPTFRFQFTRAAHILGSAMAAVTVKLAGQERRLLFTGDIGRMRDSKVAPGKVLRTGPEGGARTDVLVMESTYGNREHPKTDPRPEVAAVIRETVKRGGSVVVPAFAVERTQKFLFMLKAMMEAGDIPRVPIHVDSPMAIKAVRIFLQHAKEFSAETSDLIERYGSPLEWPNVFFDETQQQSKKINESNFPAIIISSSGMVTGGRVLHHLIHRLPDPRNTVMFIGFQAPGTRGAIIKSGAASVRIFSQEVAIRAQVAAIDQFSDHADTAELTEWLQTFKEMPDVTYLVHGEPPAAAQMRDAFTRDLKLNVKVAEWMQKVPLA
;
A
#
# COMPACT_ATOMS: atom_id res chain seq x y z
N MET A 1 -1.77 32.95 7.38
CA MET A 1 -1.04 32.80 6.09
C MET A 1 -1.15 31.34 5.69
N ALA A 2 -1.68 31.07 4.51
CA ALA A 2 -1.94 29.71 4.07
C ALA A 2 -0.66 28.97 3.64
N TYR A 3 -0.54 27.69 4.01
CA TYR A 3 0.63 26.86 3.71
C TYR A 3 0.27 25.36 3.61
N ILE A 4 1.16 24.60 2.95
CA ILE A 4 1.24 23.15 3.10
C ILE A 4 2.39 22.82 4.06
N GLN A 5 2.18 21.86 4.96
CA GLN A 5 3.23 21.31 5.81
C GLN A 5 3.36 19.80 5.61
N PHE A 6 4.58 19.34 5.34
CA PHE A 6 4.86 17.92 5.10
C PHE A 6 5.19 17.21 6.43
N LEU A 7 4.18 16.53 7.01
CA LEU A 7 4.30 15.88 8.32
C LEU A 7 4.84 14.44 8.22
N GLY A 8 4.74 13.82 7.06
CA GLY A 8 5.30 12.50 6.77
C GLY A 8 5.46 12.24 5.27
N ALA A 9 5.95 11.05 4.91
CA ALA A 9 6.39 10.70 3.56
C ALA A 9 7.37 11.71 2.92
N ALA A 10 8.13 12.47 3.72
CA ALA A 10 9.16 13.39 3.26
C ALA A 10 10.54 12.80 3.55
N GLY A 11 11.22 12.33 2.50
CA GLY A 11 12.47 11.56 2.61
C GLY A 11 12.29 10.10 3.06
N THR A 12 11.07 9.55 2.93
CA THR A 12 10.72 8.16 3.24
C THR A 12 9.47 7.74 2.47
N VAL A 13 9.21 6.44 2.37
CA VAL A 13 8.07 5.81 1.64
C VAL A 13 6.91 5.43 2.57
N THR A 14 6.75 6.14 3.69
CA THR A 14 5.76 5.73 4.69
C THR A 14 5.31 6.90 5.57
N GLY A 15 4.17 6.74 6.23
CA GLY A 15 3.60 7.74 7.12
C GLY A 15 3.05 8.98 6.41
N SER A 16 2.56 8.83 5.16
CA SER A 16 2.01 9.93 4.35
C SER A 16 1.03 10.77 5.14
N LYS A 17 1.30 12.08 5.21
CA LYS A 17 0.55 13.01 6.06
C LYS A 17 0.94 14.44 5.69
N HIS A 18 0.00 15.18 5.11
CA HIS A 18 0.24 16.53 4.63
C HIS A 18 -0.85 17.47 5.15
N LEU A 19 -0.45 18.51 5.87
CA LEU A 19 -1.39 19.49 6.40
C LEU A 19 -1.53 20.64 5.41
N ILE A 20 -2.76 20.97 5.05
CA ILE A 20 -3.12 22.23 4.39
C ILE A 20 -3.74 23.11 5.47
N HIS A 21 -3.11 24.25 5.71
CA HIS A 21 -3.57 25.24 6.66
C HIS A 21 -3.98 26.51 5.90
N THR A 22 -5.22 26.96 6.08
CA THR A 22 -5.69 28.28 5.66
C THR A 22 -6.10 29.09 6.89
N ASP A 23 -6.54 30.33 6.69
CA ASP A 23 -6.98 31.18 7.81
C ASP A 23 -8.34 30.71 8.40
N ASP A 24 -9.09 29.84 7.71
CA ASP A 24 -10.42 29.36 8.09
C ASP A 24 -10.56 27.85 8.29
N ILE A 25 -9.64 27.02 7.77
CA ILE A 25 -9.73 25.56 7.89
C ILE A 25 -8.35 24.87 7.90
N GLN A 26 -8.27 23.74 8.60
CA GLN A 26 -7.11 22.87 8.70
C GLN A 26 -7.48 21.46 8.21
N VAL A 27 -6.87 21.04 7.10
CA VAL A 27 -7.20 19.78 6.43
C VAL A 27 -5.95 18.92 6.31
N LEU A 28 -6.03 17.67 6.72
CA LEU A 28 -5.00 16.67 6.40
C LEU A 28 -5.33 15.99 5.07
N VAL A 29 -4.33 15.81 4.21
CA VAL A 29 -4.35 14.85 3.12
C VAL A 29 -3.49 13.68 3.54
N ASP A 30 -4.12 12.51 3.60
CA ASP A 30 -3.64 11.28 4.25
C ASP A 30 -3.27 11.45 5.74
N CYS A 31 -3.28 10.32 6.44
CA CYS A 31 -2.85 10.24 7.83
C CYS A 31 -2.34 8.83 8.14
N GLY A 32 -1.18 8.53 7.55
CA GLY A 32 -0.59 7.21 7.53
C GLY A 32 0.35 6.91 8.68
N LEU A 33 0.54 5.60 8.92
CA LEU A 33 1.48 5.06 9.90
C LEU A 33 2.89 4.96 9.31
N PHE A 34 3.90 5.39 10.06
CA PHE A 34 5.30 5.16 9.70
C PHE A 34 5.70 3.70 9.94
N GLN A 35 6.26 3.05 8.92
CA GLN A 35 6.70 1.66 8.96
C GLN A 35 8.23 1.52 8.79
N GLY A 36 8.74 0.29 8.98
CA GLY A 36 10.15 -0.04 8.72
C GLY A 36 11.09 0.28 9.88
N LYS A 37 12.15 1.07 9.60
CA LYS A 37 13.23 1.36 10.56
C LYS A 37 12.67 1.92 11.87
N LYS A 38 13.36 1.61 12.97
CA LYS A 38 12.96 2.03 14.32
C LYS A 38 12.74 3.54 14.42
N GLU A 39 13.62 4.34 13.83
CA GLU A 39 13.54 5.80 13.81
C GLU A 39 12.23 6.33 13.21
N TRP A 40 11.67 5.64 12.21
CA TRP A 40 10.39 5.99 11.60
C TRP A 40 9.24 5.56 12.52
N ARG A 41 9.28 4.33 13.03
CA ARG A 41 8.22 3.79 13.91
C ARG A 41 8.06 4.60 15.20
N GLU A 42 9.15 5.12 15.76
CA GLU A 42 9.10 5.98 16.95
C GLU A 42 8.32 7.29 16.71
N ARG A 43 8.28 7.79 15.46
CA ARG A 43 7.50 8.99 15.13
C ARG A 43 6.00 8.81 15.24
N ASN A 44 5.50 7.58 15.18
CA ASN A 44 4.07 7.31 15.35
C ASN A 44 3.56 7.70 16.75
N TRP A 45 4.46 7.80 17.73
CA TRP A 45 4.14 8.18 19.11
C TRP A 45 4.24 9.69 19.36
N ASN A 46 4.64 10.47 18.36
CA ASN A 46 4.70 11.92 18.47
C ASN A 46 3.39 12.53 18.01
N ASP A 47 2.93 13.55 18.73
CA ASP A 47 1.77 14.35 18.33
C ASP A 47 2.06 15.11 17.02
N THR A 48 1.01 15.43 16.27
CA THR A 48 1.10 16.38 15.16
C THR A 48 1.42 17.79 15.67
N PRO A 49 2.06 18.66 14.86
CA PRO A 49 2.36 20.04 15.29
C PRO A 49 1.12 20.90 15.55
N ILE A 50 -0.05 20.42 15.13
CA ILE A 50 -1.34 21.03 15.39
C ILE A 50 -2.17 20.03 16.20
N PRO A 51 -2.83 20.46 17.29
CA PRO A 51 -3.67 19.57 18.09
C PRO A 51 -4.75 18.89 17.23
N ALA A 52 -4.96 17.59 17.45
CA ALA A 52 -5.92 16.81 16.67
C ALA A 52 -7.34 17.40 16.64
N ARG A 53 -7.77 18.06 17.74
CA ARG A 53 -9.06 18.75 17.85
C ARG A 53 -9.22 19.99 16.97
N GLU A 54 -8.11 20.54 16.47
CA GLU A 54 -8.09 21.73 15.61
C GLU A 54 -8.05 21.38 14.12
N ILE A 55 -7.99 20.09 13.78
CA ILE A 55 -8.08 19.59 12.41
C ILE A 55 -9.56 19.39 12.08
N ASP A 56 -10.01 19.99 10.98
CA ASP A 56 -11.42 20.00 10.59
C ASP A 56 -11.80 18.78 9.74
N ALA A 57 -10.89 18.34 8.87
CA ALA A 57 -11.15 17.26 7.93
C ALA A 57 -9.88 16.46 7.60
N VAL A 58 -10.08 15.20 7.23
CA VAL A 58 -9.06 14.34 6.61
C VAL A 58 -9.55 13.93 5.23
N ILE A 59 -8.73 14.09 4.21
CA ILE A 59 -8.96 13.58 2.85
C ILE A 59 -8.03 12.38 2.67
N LEU A 60 -8.58 11.19 2.53
CA LEU A 60 -7.82 9.95 2.40
C LEU A 60 -7.75 9.50 0.94
N THR A 61 -6.54 9.36 0.41
CA THR A 61 -6.30 8.96 -0.99
C THR A 61 -6.63 7.49 -1.24
N HIS A 62 -6.18 6.59 -0.35
CA HIS A 62 -6.41 5.15 -0.46
C HIS A 62 -6.15 4.40 0.86
N ALA A 63 -6.47 3.10 0.88
CA ALA A 63 -6.55 2.31 2.12
C ALA A 63 -5.24 1.63 2.57
N HIS A 64 -4.08 1.94 1.99
CA HIS A 64 -2.83 1.39 2.53
C HIS A 64 -2.48 2.00 3.90
N LEU A 65 -1.83 1.21 4.75
CA LEU A 65 -1.60 1.55 6.16
C LEU A 65 -0.67 2.77 6.33
N ASP A 66 0.24 2.99 5.39
CA ASP A 66 1.09 4.17 5.30
C ASP A 66 0.39 5.42 4.77
N HIS A 67 -0.91 5.36 4.46
CA HIS A 67 -1.79 6.48 4.13
C HIS A 67 -2.97 6.63 5.10
N CYS A 68 -3.50 5.54 5.65
CA CYS A 68 -4.66 5.57 6.55
C CYS A 68 -4.35 5.17 8.01
N GLY A 69 -3.24 4.50 8.26
CA GLY A 69 -2.99 3.75 9.50
C GLY A 69 -2.78 4.58 10.77
N TRP A 70 -2.67 5.89 10.68
CA TRP A 70 -2.57 6.78 11.85
C TRP A 70 -3.89 7.51 12.15
N ILE A 71 -4.94 7.34 11.32
CA ILE A 71 -6.28 7.90 11.56
C ILE A 71 -6.86 7.46 12.92
N PRO A 72 -6.77 6.18 13.34
CA PRO A 72 -7.27 5.79 14.67
C PRO A 72 -6.52 6.50 15.81
N ARG A 73 -5.20 6.72 15.65
CA ARG A 73 -4.40 7.46 16.62
C ARG A 73 -4.81 8.93 16.69
N LEU A 74 -5.01 9.58 15.54
CA LEU A 74 -5.53 10.93 15.45
C LEU A 74 -6.89 11.08 16.16
N TYR A 75 -7.77 10.08 15.99
CA TYR A 75 -9.08 10.02 16.66
C TYR A 75 -8.96 9.95 18.19
N MET A 76 -7.99 9.18 18.68
CA MET A 76 -7.68 9.05 20.11
C MET A 76 -7.09 10.34 20.69
N GLU A 77 -6.34 11.11 19.90
CA GLU A 77 -5.79 12.41 20.28
C GLU A 77 -6.83 13.54 20.30
N GLY A 78 -8.08 13.24 19.96
CA GLY A 78 -9.22 14.15 20.11
C GLY A 78 -9.84 14.65 18.81
N TYR A 79 -9.36 14.20 17.65
CA TYR A 79 -10.01 14.48 16.37
C TYR A 79 -11.39 13.81 16.32
N LYS A 80 -12.42 14.57 15.92
CA LYS A 80 -13.79 14.09 15.72
C LYS A 80 -14.41 14.59 14.41
N GLY A 81 -13.60 15.15 13.51
CA GLY A 81 -14.03 15.60 12.18
C GLY A 81 -14.37 14.44 11.24
N LYS A 82 -14.62 14.77 9.96
CA LYS A 82 -14.94 13.79 8.91
C LYS A 82 -13.70 13.34 8.13
N VAL A 83 -13.62 12.03 7.86
CA VAL A 83 -12.62 11.44 6.97
C VAL A 83 -13.26 11.15 5.62
N TYR A 84 -12.91 11.91 4.59
CA TYR A 84 -13.46 11.75 3.25
C TYR A 84 -12.62 10.79 2.44
N ALA A 85 -13.25 9.79 1.81
CA ALA A 85 -12.61 8.83 0.92
C ALA A 85 -13.62 8.27 -0.08
N THR A 86 -13.14 7.56 -1.11
CA THR A 86 -14.02 6.85 -2.04
C THR A 86 -14.71 5.66 -1.36
N PRO A 87 -15.90 5.22 -1.82
CA PRO A 87 -16.61 4.10 -1.20
C PRO A 87 -15.75 2.84 -1.03
N ALA A 88 -15.02 2.45 -2.08
CA ALA A 88 -14.16 1.27 -2.02
C ALA A 88 -12.96 1.45 -1.05
N THR A 89 -12.40 2.67 -0.95
CA THR A 89 -11.35 2.99 0.04
C THR A 89 -11.89 2.87 1.47
N ILE A 90 -13.12 3.30 1.74
CA ILE A 90 -13.76 3.17 3.07
C ILE A 90 -13.93 1.70 3.44
N GLU A 91 -14.43 0.88 2.52
CA GLU A 91 -14.61 -0.57 2.75
C GLU A 91 -13.27 -1.26 3.03
N LEU A 92 -12.22 -0.94 2.26
CA LEU A 92 -10.89 -1.48 2.48
C LEU A 92 -10.27 -0.99 3.80
N ALA A 93 -10.41 0.30 4.14
CA ALA A 93 -9.99 0.83 5.43
C ALA A 93 -10.73 0.15 6.59
N GLY A 94 -12.00 -0.21 6.38
CA GLY A 94 -12.83 -1.00 7.29
C GLY A 94 -12.30 -2.40 7.59
N VAL A 95 -11.39 -2.90 6.75
CA VAL A 95 -10.67 -4.16 6.97
C VAL A 95 -9.27 -3.92 7.51
N VAL A 96 -8.52 -2.99 6.91
CA VAL A 96 -7.10 -2.73 7.21
C VAL A 96 -6.91 -2.15 8.62
N LEU A 97 -7.73 -1.17 9.03
CA LEU A 97 -7.53 -0.49 10.31
C LEU A 97 -7.80 -1.40 11.51
N PRO A 98 -8.91 -2.17 11.57
CA PRO A 98 -9.16 -3.08 12.69
C PRO A 98 -8.14 -4.23 12.76
N ASP A 99 -7.70 -4.78 11.62
CA ASP A 99 -6.66 -5.81 11.57
C ASP A 99 -5.33 -5.28 12.13
N SER A 100 -4.94 -4.06 11.73
CA SER A 100 -3.74 -3.42 12.26
C SER A 100 -3.84 -3.12 13.77
N GLY A 101 -5.00 -2.69 14.27
CA GLY A 101 -5.23 -2.50 15.71
C GLY A 101 -5.07 -3.81 16.48
N HIS A 102 -5.68 -4.90 15.98
CA HIS A 102 -5.58 -6.23 16.59
C HIS A 102 -4.14 -6.75 16.65
N LEU A 103 -3.38 -6.62 15.55
CA LEU A 103 -1.97 -7.04 15.52
C LEU A 103 -1.12 -6.25 16.52
N GLN A 104 -1.41 -4.97 16.73
CA GLN A 104 -0.72 -4.15 17.72
C GLN A 104 -1.07 -4.56 19.16
N GLU A 105 -2.33 -4.92 19.43
CA GLU A 105 -2.76 -5.47 20.71
C GLU A 105 -2.04 -6.79 21.01
N GLU A 106 -1.98 -7.72 20.04
CA GLU A 106 -1.24 -8.98 20.19
C GLU A 106 0.25 -8.76 20.45
N GLU A 107 0.88 -7.80 19.75
CA GLU A 107 2.29 -7.44 19.97
C GLU A 107 2.51 -6.88 21.38
N ALA A 108 1.64 -5.97 21.85
CA ALA A 108 1.70 -5.40 23.20
C ALA A 108 1.50 -6.48 24.28
N GLU A 109 0.51 -7.36 24.12
CA GLU A 109 0.27 -8.50 25.02
C GLU A 109 1.47 -9.45 25.07
N PHE A 110 2.05 -9.78 23.92
CA PHE A 110 3.24 -10.62 23.84
C PHE A 110 4.40 -9.99 24.61
N HIS A 111 4.64 -8.69 24.43
CA HIS A 111 5.69 -7.96 25.14
C HIS A 111 5.46 -7.91 26.65
N ASN A 112 4.23 -7.68 27.09
CA ASN A 112 3.86 -7.68 28.51
C ASN A 112 4.04 -9.07 29.14
N ARG A 113 3.63 -10.13 28.45
CA ARG A 113 3.76 -11.52 28.93
C ARG A 113 5.20 -11.98 29.06
N HIS A 114 6.06 -11.60 28.11
CA HIS A 114 7.47 -12.05 28.06
C HIS A 114 8.46 -11.02 28.64
N LYS A 115 7.99 -9.87 29.14
CA LYS A 115 8.83 -8.78 29.67
C LYS A 115 9.97 -8.36 28.74
N THR A 116 9.65 -8.22 27.45
CA THR A 116 10.65 -7.90 26.40
C THR A 116 10.61 -6.42 25.97
N SER A 117 9.66 -5.64 26.47
CA SER A 117 9.56 -4.20 26.23
C SER A 117 10.39 -3.41 27.23
N LYS A 118 10.81 -2.20 26.83
CA LYS A 118 11.39 -1.20 27.75
C LYS A 118 10.32 -0.47 28.58
N HIS A 119 9.07 -0.55 28.14
CA HIS A 119 7.91 0.09 28.78
C HIS A 119 7.06 -0.97 29.49
N GLU A 120 6.60 -0.66 30.70
CA GLU A 120 5.71 -1.51 31.50
C GLU A 120 4.49 -0.67 31.95
N PRO A 121 3.28 -0.93 31.40
CA PRO A 121 2.98 -1.89 30.34
C PRO A 121 3.45 -1.40 28.96
N ALA A 122 3.73 -2.36 28.05
CA ALA A 122 3.72 -2.12 26.62
C ALA A 122 2.29 -1.82 26.18
N LEU A 123 2.11 -0.78 25.37
CA LEU A 123 0.80 -0.35 24.85
C LEU A 123 0.78 -0.46 23.33
N PRO A 124 -0.37 -0.85 22.73
CA PRO A 124 -0.59 -0.65 21.29
C PRO A 124 -0.70 0.86 20.99
N LEU A 125 -0.44 1.28 19.75
CA LEU A 125 -0.66 2.68 19.37
C LEU A 125 -2.14 3.04 19.37
N TYR A 126 -2.97 2.08 18.96
CA TYR A 126 -4.42 2.06 19.00
C TYR A 126 -4.91 0.61 18.97
N THR A 127 -6.14 0.37 19.41
CA THR A 127 -6.77 -0.96 19.48
C THR A 127 -7.66 -1.24 18.27
N LEU A 128 -8.08 -2.51 18.10
CA LEU A 128 -9.13 -2.85 17.14
C LEU A 128 -10.42 -2.06 17.36
N GLU A 129 -10.78 -1.78 18.62
CA GLU A 129 -12.01 -1.04 18.94
C GLU A 129 -11.86 0.44 18.58
N ASP A 130 -10.71 1.06 18.87
CA ASP A 130 -10.44 2.45 18.46
C ASP A 130 -10.55 2.61 16.93
N ALA A 131 -10.06 1.62 16.17
CA ALA A 131 -10.18 1.59 14.73
C ALA A 131 -11.65 1.49 14.26
N LYS A 132 -12.48 0.68 14.93
CA LYS A 132 -13.92 0.60 14.62
C LYS A 132 -14.65 1.90 14.92
N GLU A 133 -14.35 2.53 16.05
CA GLU A 133 -14.96 3.79 16.44
C GLU A 133 -14.57 4.91 15.48
N CYS A 134 -13.30 5.00 15.06
CA CYS A 134 -12.89 6.02 14.11
C CYS A 134 -13.54 5.84 12.71
N LEU A 135 -13.82 4.60 12.29
CA LEU A 135 -14.48 4.30 11.01
C LEU A 135 -15.88 4.93 10.90
N LYS A 136 -16.55 5.23 12.01
CA LYS A 136 -17.85 5.94 12.03
C LYS A 136 -17.76 7.38 11.50
N HIS A 137 -16.55 7.94 11.42
CA HIS A 137 -16.30 9.28 10.91
C HIS A 137 -16.00 9.31 9.41
N PHE A 138 -15.93 8.15 8.74
CA PHE A 138 -15.65 8.07 7.32
C PHE A 138 -16.90 8.42 6.50
N VAL A 139 -16.72 9.27 5.49
CA VAL A 139 -17.78 9.78 4.62
C VAL A 139 -17.42 9.49 3.17
N PRO A 140 -18.27 8.74 2.43
CA PRO A 140 -18.02 8.43 1.03
C PRO A 140 -18.15 9.68 0.16
N VAL A 141 -17.23 9.83 -0.78
CA VAL A 141 -17.28 10.82 -1.87
C VAL A 141 -16.96 10.13 -3.17
N ASP A 142 -17.85 10.26 -4.15
CA ASP A 142 -17.63 9.64 -5.46
C ASP A 142 -16.56 10.38 -6.26
N PHE A 143 -15.94 9.67 -7.20
CA PHE A 143 -15.05 10.30 -8.16
C PHE A 143 -15.78 11.43 -8.89
N HIS A 144 -15.07 12.54 -9.10
CA HIS A 144 -15.57 13.75 -9.72
C HIS A 144 -16.70 14.48 -8.98
N GLN A 145 -17.05 14.07 -7.76
CA GLN A 145 -17.94 14.84 -6.91
C GLN A 145 -17.16 15.98 -6.25
N GLU A 146 -17.55 17.23 -6.51
CA GLU A 146 -17.00 18.39 -5.80
C GLU A 146 -17.58 18.46 -4.38
N THR A 147 -16.70 18.53 -3.37
CA THR A 147 -17.05 18.59 -1.96
C THR A 147 -16.49 19.87 -1.34
N GLN A 148 -17.38 20.76 -0.90
CA GLN A 148 -17.04 22.00 -0.21
C GLN A 148 -16.85 21.74 1.30
N LEU A 149 -15.70 22.14 1.86
CA LEU A 149 -15.40 22.00 3.30
C LEU A 149 -15.53 23.32 4.07
N SER A 150 -15.19 24.45 3.44
CA SER A 150 -15.38 25.81 3.96
C SER A 150 -15.71 26.77 2.80
N PRO A 151 -16.08 28.04 3.01
CA PRO A 151 -16.27 28.99 1.90
C PRO A 151 -15.06 29.18 0.98
N THR A 152 -13.86 28.84 1.45
CA THR A 152 -12.61 29.01 0.70
C THR A 152 -11.98 27.69 0.26
N PHE A 153 -12.45 26.54 0.76
CA PHE A 153 -11.83 25.23 0.54
C PHE A 153 -12.82 24.22 -0.06
N ARG A 154 -12.44 23.62 -1.18
CA ARG A 154 -13.13 22.47 -1.77
C ARG A 154 -12.16 21.45 -2.34
N PHE A 155 -12.62 20.22 -2.49
CA PHE A 155 -11.85 19.18 -3.15
C PHE A 155 -12.72 18.28 -4.02
N GLN A 156 -12.07 17.50 -4.88
CA GLN A 156 -12.67 16.50 -5.73
C GLN A 156 -11.70 15.32 -5.85
N PHE A 157 -12.23 14.09 -5.86
CA PHE A 157 -11.42 12.91 -6.15
C PHE A 157 -11.33 12.66 -7.65
N THR A 158 -10.11 12.37 -8.11
CA THR A 158 -9.82 11.84 -9.44
C THR A 158 -9.08 10.51 -9.27
N ARG A 159 -9.11 9.64 -10.27
CA ARG A 159 -8.60 8.27 -10.10
C ARG A 159 -7.08 8.24 -10.07
N ALA A 160 -6.50 7.52 -9.10
CA ALA A 160 -5.05 7.32 -9.03
C ALA A 160 -4.59 6.00 -9.65
N ALA A 161 -5.51 5.02 -9.77
CA ALA A 161 -5.27 3.72 -10.40
C ALA A 161 -4.29 2.77 -9.68
N HIS A 162 -3.92 3.07 -8.43
CA HIS A 162 -2.97 2.29 -7.62
C HIS A 162 -3.59 1.03 -7.03
N ILE A 163 -4.58 1.19 -6.15
CA ILE A 163 -5.40 0.10 -5.62
C ILE A 163 -6.87 0.40 -5.81
N LEU A 164 -7.75 -0.59 -5.58
CA LEU A 164 -9.20 -0.39 -5.64
C LEU A 164 -9.64 0.84 -4.83
N GLY A 165 -10.39 1.75 -5.48
CA GLY A 165 -10.84 3.02 -4.88
C GLY A 165 -9.79 4.12 -4.78
N SER A 166 -8.52 3.87 -5.09
CA SER A 166 -7.45 4.87 -4.93
C SER A 166 -7.72 6.14 -5.74
N ALA A 167 -7.47 7.28 -5.10
CA ALA A 167 -7.80 8.60 -5.64
C ALA A 167 -6.69 9.61 -5.40
N MET A 168 -6.48 10.47 -6.39
CA MET A 168 -5.77 11.74 -6.23
C MET A 168 -6.77 12.77 -5.72
N ALA A 169 -6.34 13.63 -4.79
CA ALA A 169 -7.16 14.71 -4.25
C ALA A 169 -6.83 16.03 -4.95
N ALA A 170 -7.73 16.50 -5.81
CA ALA A 170 -7.66 17.83 -6.41
C ALA A 170 -8.32 18.84 -5.45
N VAL A 171 -7.52 19.71 -4.85
CA VAL A 171 -7.95 20.70 -3.86
C VAL A 171 -7.92 22.08 -4.48
N THR A 172 -8.98 22.87 -4.29
CA THR A 172 -8.98 24.29 -4.62
C THR A 172 -9.16 25.12 -3.35
N VAL A 173 -8.23 26.04 -3.13
CA VAL A 173 -8.21 26.98 -2.00
C VAL A 173 -8.28 28.41 -2.52
N LYS A 174 -9.16 29.22 -1.94
CA LYS A 174 -9.34 30.63 -2.31
C LYS A 174 -8.56 31.53 -1.35
N LEU A 175 -7.51 32.18 -1.85
CA LEU A 175 -6.62 33.06 -1.10
C LEU A 175 -6.68 34.47 -1.67
N ALA A 176 -7.01 35.47 -0.83
CA ALA A 176 -7.10 36.88 -1.24
C ALA A 176 -7.91 37.13 -2.54
N GLY A 177 -8.96 36.32 -2.78
CA GLY A 177 -9.81 36.41 -3.97
C GLY A 177 -9.33 35.62 -5.19
N GLN A 178 -8.13 35.02 -5.15
CA GLN A 178 -7.60 34.14 -6.21
C GLN A 178 -7.74 32.67 -5.82
N GLU A 179 -7.95 31.79 -6.80
CA GLU A 179 -7.94 30.35 -6.57
C GLU A 179 -6.53 29.80 -6.75
N ARG A 180 -6.08 28.99 -5.78
CA ARG A 180 -4.89 28.16 -5.87
C ARG A 180 -5.32 26.70 -5.93
N ARG A 181 -4.78 25.95 -6.88
CA ARG A 181 -5.14 24.56 -7.18
C ARG A 181 -3.99 23.65 -6.80
N LEU A 182 -4.26 22.74 -5.88
CA LEU A 182 -3.31 21.76 -5.37
C LEU A 182 -3.75 20.38 -5.86
N LEU A 183 -2.81 19.53 -6.24
CA LEU A 183 -3.07 18.13 -6.54
C LEU A 183 -2.18 17.27 -5.66
N PHE A 184 -2.80 16.43 -4.83
CA PHE A 184 -2.11 15.41 -4.05
C PHE A 184 -2.37 14.08 -4.71
N THR A 185 -1.31 13.42 -5.16
CA THR A 185 -1.48 12.20 -5.95
C THR A 185 -1.84 10.98 -5.11
N GLY A 186 -1.44 10.97 -3.84
CA GLY A 186 -1.28 9.70 -3.12
C GLY A 186 -0.29 8.82 -3.89
N ASP A 187 -0.53 7.52 -3.87
CA ASP A 187 0.19 6.60 -4.74
C ASP A 187 -0.48 6.52 -6.12
N ILE A 188 0.32 6.54 -7.19
CA ILE A 188 -0.13 6.51 -8.57
C ILE A 188 0.10 5.13 -9.18
N GLY A 189 -0.99 4.58 -9.72
CA GLY A 189 -1.00 3.39 -10.54
C GLY A 189 -0.21 3.51 -11.83
N ARG A 190 0.38 2.41 -12.29
CA ARG A 190 1.04 2.29 -13.60
C ARG A 190 0.14 2.73 -14.76
N MET A 191 0.67 3.60 -15.64
CA MET A 191 -0.04 4.19 -16.79
C MET A 191 -0.03 3.29 -18.03
N ARG A 192 1.00 2.44 -18.22
CA ARG A 192 1.23 1.68 -19.46
C ARG A 192 1.05 0.16 -19.36
N ASP A 193 0.68 -0.39 -20.52
CA ASP A 193 0.70 -1.78 -21.00
C ASP A 193 -0.34 -2.78 -20.50
N SER A 194 -1.46 -2.81 -21.24
CA SER A 194 -2.43 -3.91 -21.33
C SER A 194 -1.84 -5.28 -21.71
N LYS A 195 -0.53 -5.37 -22.00
CA LYS A 195 0.14 -6.61 -22.46
C LYS A 195 1.16 -7.19 -21.49
N VAL A 196 1.66 -6.41 -20.53
CA VAL A 196 2.92 -6.76 -19.82
C VAL A 196 2.76 -6.77 -18.30
N ALA A 197 1.82 -6.00 -17.76
CA ALA A 197 1.49 -6.05 -16.33
C ALA A 197 0.24 -6.93 -16.13
N PRO A 198 0.37 -8.23 -15.78
CA PRO A 198 -0.79 -9.08 -15.55
C PRO A 198 -1.59 -8.53 -14.37
N GLY A 199 -2.89 -8.31 -14.61
CA GLY A 199 -3.84 -7.88 -13.60
C GLY A 199 -3.84 -6.38 -13.35
N LYS A 200 -3.92 -5.57 -14.42
CA LYS A 200 -4.36 -4.17 -14.33
C LYS A 200 -5.63 -4.15 -13.49
N VAL A 201 -5.49 -3.69 -12.25
CA VAL A 201 -6.60 -3.70 -11.31
C VAL A 201 -7.59 -2.72 -11.86
N LEU A 202 -7.24 -1.45 -12.08
CA LEU A 202 -8.22 -0.42 -12.39
C LEU A 202 -8.39 -0.08 -13.87
N ARG A 203 -9.63 0.16 -14.30
CA ARG A 203 -10.04 0.50 -15.67
C ARG A 203 -9.41 1.80 -16.18
N THR A 204 -9.22 2.76 -15.28
CA THR A 204 -8.96 4.16 -15.58
C THR A 204 -7.75 4.64 -14.78
N GLY A 205 -6.80 5.28 -15.48
CA GLY A 205 -5.57 5.86 -14.93
C GLY A 205 -5.78 7.27 -14.36
N PRO A 206 -4.71 7.88 -13.82
CA PRO A 206 -4.62 9.31 -13.58
C PRO A 206 -5.17 10.16 -14.73
N GLU A 207 -6.17 10.98 -14.42
CA GLU A 207 -6.78 11.86 -15.41
C GLU A 207 -5.95 13.13 -15.60
N GLY A 208 -5.61 13.42 -16.86
CA GLY A 208 -4.86 14.60 -17.26
C GLY A 208 -5.71 15.86 -17.42
N GLY A 209 -5.09 16.92 -17.93
CA GLY A 209 -5.78 18.13 -18.36
C GLY A 209 -6.27 19.08 -17.24
N ALA A 210 -5.92 18.79 -15.99
CA ALA A 210 -6.10 19.72 -14.89
C ALA A 210 -5.12 20.91 -15.02
N ARG A 211 -5.56 22.08 -14.56
CA ARG A 211 -4.66 23.20 -14.23
C ARG A 211 -4.34 23.07 -12.75
N THR A 212 -3.09 22.84 -12.43
CA THR A 212 -2.60 22.60 -11.06
C THR A 212 -1.47 23.56 -10.83
N ASP A 213 -1.50 24.31 -9.73
CA ASP A 213 -0.41 25.23 -9.41
C ASP A 213 0.65 24.56 -8.52
N VAL A 214 0.21 23.73 -7.57
CA VAL A 214 1.11 22.95 -6.71
C VAL A 214 0.77 21.46 -6.83
N LEU A 215 1.75 20.67 -7.29
CA LEU A 215 1.64 19.22 -7.35
C LEU A 215 2.43 18.60 -6.20
N VAL A 216 1.79 17.77 -5.37
CA VAL A 216 2.44 16.92 -4.37
C VAL A 216 2.33 15.48 -4.84
N MET A 217 3.47 14.89 -5.23
CA MET A 217 3.51 13.65 -6.00
C MET A 217 4.43 12.61 -5.36
N GLU A 218 4.02 11.35 -5.39
CA GLU A 218 4.87 10.23 -4.94
C GLU A 218 6.15 10.07 -5.78
N SER A 219 7.15 9.40 -5.23
CA SER A 219 8.43 9.18 -5.91
C SER A 219 9.02 7.80 -5.63
N THR A 220 8.16 6.81 -5.36
CA THR A 220 8.54 5.48 -4.90
C THR A 220 9.51 4.79 -5.88
N TYR A 221 9.25 4.91 -7.18
CA TYR A 221 10.08 4.35 -8.27
C TYR A 221 10.88 5.42 -9.03
N GLY A 222 11.27 6.50 -8.33
CA GLY A 222 12.03 7.61 -8.95
C GLY A 222 13.43 7.27 -9.46
N ASN A 223 14.00 6.14 -9.07
CA ASN A 223 15.32 5.66 -9.48
C ASN A 223 15.31 4.26 -10.11
N ARG A 224 14.14 3.78 -10.53
CA ARG A 224 13.96 2.44 -11.10
C ARG A 224 12.94 2.50 -12.22
N GLU A 225 13.18 1.70 -13.24
CA GLU A 225 12.19 1.45 -14.30
C GLU A 225 11.61 0.07 -14.13
N HIS A 226 10.33 -0.09 -14.46
CA HIS A 226 9.69 -1.40 -14.46
C HIS A 226 10.18 -2.24 -15.63
N PRO A 227 10.44 -3.55 -15.42
CA PRO A 227 10.67 -4.44 -16.53
C PRO A 227 9.48 -4.45 -17.49
N LYS A 228 9.78 -4.40 -18.80
CA LYS A 228 8.78 -4.44 -19.88
C LYS A 228 8.45 -5.88 -20.32
N THR A 229 8.79 -6.86 -19.50
CA THR A 229 8.56 -8.28 -19.75
C THR A 229 7.43 -8.80 -18.88
N ASP A 230 6.59 -9.65 -19.46
CA ASP A 230 5.55 -10.36 -18.73
C ASP A 230 6.19 -11.24 -17.63
N PRO A 231 5.75 -11.15 -16.36
CA PRO A 231 6.29 -11.97 -15.27
C PRO A 231 5.77 -13.41 -15.28
N ARG A 232 4.69 -13.74 -16.01
CA ARG A 232 4.09 -15.08 -16.00
C ARG A 232 5.08 -16.20 -16.33
N PRO A 233 5.95 -16.11 -17.35
CA PRO A 233 6.93 -17.15 -17.64
C PRO A 233 7.92 -17.40 -16.50
N GLU A 234 8.38 -16.34 -15.84
CA GLU A 234 9.32 -16.41 -14.71
C GLU A 234 8.64 -17.02 -13.48
N VAL A 235 7.44 -16.54 -13.13
CA VAL A 235 6.62 -17.10 -12.04
C VAL A 235 6.33 -18.58 -12.29
N ALA A 236 5.96 -18.94 -13.53
CA ALA A 236 5.67 -20.31 -13.88
C ALA A 236 6.91 -21.21 -13.79
N ALA A 237 8.09 -20.72 -14.20
CA ALA A 237 9.35 -21.45 -14.04
C ALA A 237 9.66 -21.72 -12.56
N VAL A 238 9.59 -20.69 -11.71
CA VAL A 238 9.81 -20.82 -10.26
C VAL A 238 8.86 -21.84 -9.64
N ILE A 239 7.56 -21.79 -9.97
CA ILE A 239 6.57 -22.74 -9.45
C ILE A 239 6.86 -24.16 -9.94
N ARG A 240 7.07 -24.37 -11.25
CA ARG A 240 7.34 -25.69 -11.83
C ARG A 240 8.58 -26.33 -11.21
N GLU A 241 9.68 -25.58 -11.10
CA GLU A 241 10.93 -26.08 -10.52
C GLU A 241 10.77 -26.44 -9.05
N THR A 242 9.98 -25.66 -8.30
CA THR A 242 9.72 -25.89 -6.88
C THR A 242 8.86 -27.13 -6.65
N VAL A 243 7.79 -27.27 -7.42
CA VAL A 243 6.93 -28.45 -7.35
C VAL A 243 7.68 -29.70 -7.83
N LYS A 244 8.51 -29.61 -8.87
CA LYS A 244 9.30 -30.73 -9.40
C LYS A 244 10.28 -31.32 -8.37
N ARG A 245 10.84 -30.50 -7.49
CA ARG A 245 11.72 -30.95 -6.38
C ARG A 245 10.96 -31.29 -5.09
N GLY A 246 9.63 -31.31 -5.14
CA GLY A 246 8.77 -31.71 -4.03
C GLY A 246 8.65 -30.66 -2.92
N GLY A 247 8.92 -29.39 -3.21
CA GLY A 247 8.80 -28.30 -2.24
C GLY A 247 7.57 -27.42 -2.47
N SER A 248 7.35 -26.51 -1.53
CA SER A 248 6.26 -25.53 -1.57
C SER A 248 6.79 -24.12 -1.86
N VAL A 249 5.95 -23.31 -2.48
CA VAL A 249 6.23 -21.88 -2.74
C VAL A 249 5.52 -21.05 -1.68
N VAL A 250 6.27 -20.32 -0.86
CA VAL A 250 5.73 -19.33 0.07
C VAL A 250 5.78 -17.97 -0.60
N VAL A 251 4.65 -17.27 -0.64
CA VAL A 251 4.49 -15.95 -1.26
C VAL A 251 4.04 -14.95 -0.18
N PRO A 252 4.99 -14.23 0.43
CA PRO A 252 4.65 -13.09 1.27
C PRO A 252 3.94 -12.02 0.43
N ALA A 253 2.69 -11.70 0.74
CA ALA A 253 1.89 -10.73 -0.02
C ALA A 253 1.13 -9.77 0.88
N PHE A 254 0.85 -8.57 0.37
CA PHE A 254 -0.11 -7.67 0.99
C PHE A 254 -1.51 -8.24 0.76
N ALA A 255 -2.34 -8.20 1.81
CA ALA A 255 -3.64 -8.84 1.78
C ALA A 255 -4.66 -8.10 0.89
N VAL A 256 -4.43 -6.80 0.67
CA VAL A 256 -5.22 -5.96 -0.25
C VAL A 256 -4.45 -5.86 -1.57
N GLU A 257 -5.19 -5.97 -2.67
CA GLU A 257 -4.75 -5.84 -4.06
C GLU A 257 -3.84 -6.95 -4.59
N ARG A 258 -2.60 -7.07 -4.10
CA ARG A 258 -1.60 -7.99 -4.67
C ARG A 258 -1.98 -9.46 -4.55
N THR A 259 -2.56 -9.87 -3.43
CA THR A 259 -3.05 -11.24 -3.23
C THR A 259 -4.10 -11.59 -4.28
N GLN A 260 -5.07 -10.70 -4.52
CA GLN A 260 -6.17 -10.90 -5.46
C GLN A 260 -5.65 -11.02 -6.89
N LYS A 261 -4.78 -10.08 -7.30
CA LYS A 261 -4.11 -10.06 -8.61
C LYS A 261 -3.34 -11.36 -8.87
N PHE A 262 -2.55 -11.79 -7.89
CA PHE A 262 -1.74 -12.99 -7.98
C PHE A 262 -2.60 -14.27 -8.08
N LEU A 263 -3.71 -14.37 -7.34
CA LEU A 263 -4.64 -15.50 -7.41
C LEU A 263 -5.23 -15.70 -8.80
N PHE A 264 -5.74 -14.64 -9.43
CA PHE A 264 -6.30 -14.73 -10.79
C PHE A 264 -5.23 -15.10 -11.83
N MET A 265 -4.01 -14.58 -11.68
CA MET A 265 -2.90 -14.96 -12.56
C MET A 265 -2.53 -16.44 -12.39
N LEU A 266 -2.43 -16.95 -11.16
CA LEU A 266 -2.19 -18.37 -10.90
C LEU A 266 -3.29 -19.24 -11.52
N LYS A 267 -4.56 -18.84 -11.35
CA LYS A 267 -5.70 -19.55 -11.94
C LYS A 267 -5.59 -19.63 -13.46
N ALA A 268 -5.32 -18.51 -14.13
CA ALA A 268 -5.14 -18.48 -15.58
C ALA A 268 -3.99 -19.40 -16.04
N MET A 269 -2.84 -19.37 -15.36
CA MET A 269 -1.70 -20.24 -15.67
C MET A 269 -1.98 -21.72 -15.42
N MET A 270 -2.76 -22.06 -14.39
CA MET A 270 -3.19 -23.45 -14.12
C MET A 270 -4.16 -23.98 -15.18
N GLU A 271 -5.06 -23.13 -15.68
CA GLU A 271 -5.99 -23.52 -16.76
C GLU A 271 -5.27 -23.62 -18.12
N ALA A 272 -4.25 -22.80 -18.35
CA ALA A 272 -3.40 -22.87 -19.55
C ALA A 272 -2.40 -24.03 -19.54
N GLY A 273 -2.17 -24.68 -18.39
CA GLY A 273 -1.19 -25.75 -18.22
C GLY A 273 0.25 -25.25 -18.04
N ASP A 274 0.46 -23.95 -17.85
CA ASP A 274 1.77 -23.34 -17.62
C ASP A 274 2.38 -23.74 -16.27
N ILE A 275 1.53 -23.99 -15.26
CA ILE A 275 1.92 -24.47 -13.93
C ILE A 275 1.09 -25.69 -13.51
N PRO A 276 1.65 -26.60 -12.69
CA PRO A 276 0.92 -27.76 -12.19
C PRO A 276 -0.24 -27.33 -11.28
N ARG A 277 -1.31 -28.13 -11.28
CA ARG A 277 -2.43 -27.97 -10.34
C ARG A 277 -2.02 -28.48 -8.96
N VAL A 278 -1.54 -27.57 -8.12
CA VAL A 278 -1.23 -27.81 -6.69
C VAL A 278 -2.19 -27.01 -5.81
N PRO A 279 -2.42 -27.42 -4.55
CA PRO A 279 -3.19 -26.64 -3.59
C PRO A 279 -2.65 -25.21 -3.46
N ILE A 280 -3.55 -24.22 -3.48
CA ILE A 280 -3.25 -22.83 -3.14
C ILE A 280 -3.88 -22.54 -1.78
N HIS A 281 -3.07 -22.15 -0.80
CA HIS A 281 -3.52 -21.72 0.51
C HIS A 281 -3.39 -20.21 0.63
N VAL A 282 -4.48 -19.52 0.96
CA VAL A 282 -4.51 -18.11 1.30
C VAL A 282 -4.68 -17.99 2.81
N ASP A 283 -3.55 -17.91 3.52
CA ASP A 283 -3.52 -17.81 4.98
C ASP A 283 -3.44 -16.35 5.43
N SER A 284 -4.54 -15.64 5.21
CA SER A 284 -4.75 -14.25 5.64
C SER A 284 -6.25 -13.97 5.80
N PRO A 285 -6.78 -13.88 7.04
CA PRO A 285 -8.17 -13.50 7.27
C PRO A 285 -8.56 -12.16 6.63
N MET A 286 -7.60 -11.23 6.58
CA MET A 286 -7.74 -9.96 5.88
C MET A 286 -7.93 -10.15 4.37
N ALA A 287 -7.15 -11.03 3.73
CA ALA A 287 -7.24 -11.24 2.28
C ALA A 287 -8.61 -11.77 1.86
N ILE A 288 -9.25 -12.60 2.70
CA ILE A 288 -10.59 -13.13 2.46
C ILE A 288 -11.62 -12.01 2.38
N LYS A 289 -11.60 -11.10 3.36
CA LYS A 289 -12.48 -9.92 3.38
C LYS A 289 -12.22 -9.02 2.18
N ALA A 290 -10.94 -8.81 1.85
CA ALA A 290 -10.55 -8.02 0.69
C ALA A 290 -11.02 -8.64 -0.64
N VAL A 291 -10.95 -9.97 -0.83
CA VAL A 291 -11.50 -10.64 -2.03
C VAL A 291 -12.98 -10.32 -2.22
N ARG A 292 -13.78 -10.35 -1.14
CA ARG A 292 -15.21 -10.03 -1.22
C ARG A 292 -15.47 -8.60 -1.67
N ILE A 293 -14.74 -7.64 -1.11
CA ILE A 293 -14.81 -6.22 -1.50
C ILE A 293 -14.43 -6.06 -2.97
N PHE A 294 -13.33 -6.69 -3.41
CA PHE A 294 -12.89 -6.64 -4.80
C PHE A 294 -13.97 -7.13 -5.77
N LEU A 295 -14.63 -8.25 -5.46
CA LEU A 295 -15.71 -8.78 -6.30
C LEU A 295 -16.95 -7.86 -6.35
N GLN A 296 -17.24 -7.12 -5.28
CA GLN A 296 -18.36 -6.16 -5.24
C GLN A 296 -18.11 -4.94 -6.15
N HIS A 297 -16.84 -4.53 -6.27
CA HIS A 297 -16.43 -3.38 -7.10
C HIS A 297 -15.86 -3.80 -8.46
N ALA A 298 -16.28 -4.95 -9.01
CA ALA A 298 -15.74 -5.49 -10.25
C ALA A 298 -15.77 -4.53 -11.46
N LYS A 299 -16.72 -3.57 -11.47
CA LYS A 299 -16.84 -2.53 -12.50
C LYS A 299 -15.68 -1.52 -12.53
N GLU A 300 -14.93 -1.42 -11.45
CA GLU A 300 -13.74 -0.58 -11.40
C GLU A 300 -12.56 -1.25 -12.09
N PHE A 301 -12.65 -2.55 -12.40
CA PHE A 301 -11.53 -3.27 -12.96
C PHE A 301 -11.33 -3.10 -14.47
N SER A 302 -10.12 -3.39 -14.94
CA SER A 302 -9.84 -3.50 -16.38
C SER A 302 -10.74 -4.55 -17.06
N ALA A 303 -10.86 -4.45 -18.38
CA ALA A 303 -11.64 -5.43 -19.15
C ALA A 303 -11.06 -6.83 -19.00
N GLU A 304 -9.74 -6.97 -19.02
CA GLU A 304 -9.04 -8.25 -18.87
C GLU A 304 -9.30 -8.88 -17.49
N THR A 305 -9.24 -8.08 -16.42
CA THR A 305 -9.55 -8.55 -15.07
C THR A 305 -11.04 -8.87 -14.92
N SER A 306 -11.92 -8.08 -15.53
CA SER A 306 -13.37 -8.35 -15.55
C SER A 306 -13.69 -9.66 -16.26
N ASP A 307 -13.07 -9.92 -17.42
CA ASP A 307 -13.22 -11.18 -18.17
C ASP A 307 -12.76 -12.39 -17.36
N LEU A 308 -11.67 -12.25 -16.59
CA LEU A 308 -11.18 -13.30 -15.69
C LEU A 308 -12.17 -13.57 -14.54
N ILE A 309 -12.74 -12.52 -13.95
CA ILE A 309 -13.76 -12.63 -12.90
C ILE A 309 -15.04 -13.27 -13.46
N GLU A 310 -15.49 -12.87 -14.64
CA GLU A 310 -16.67 -13.45 -15.29
C GLU A 310 -16.44 -14.93 -15.65
N ARG A 311 -15.26 -15.26 -16.19
CA ARG A 311 -14.91 -16.62 -16.61
C ARG A 311 -14.74 -17.58 -15.44
N TYR A 312 -14.05 -17.16 -14.39
CA TYR A 312 -13.66 -18.04 -13.30
C TYR A 312 -14.55 -17.88 -12.06
N GLY A 313 -15.31 -16.79 -11.93
CA GLY A 313 -16.11 -16.51 -10.74
C GLY A 313 -15.27 -16.15 -9.51
N SER A 314 -15.84 -16.38 -8.33
CA SER A 314 -15.22 -16.03 -7.05
C SER A 314 -14.05 -16.96 -6.70
N PRO A 315 -12.85 -16.42 -6.37
CA PRO A 315 -11.75 -17.24 -5.85
C PRO A 315 -12.13 -18.09 -4.64
N LEU A 316 -13.08 -17.61 -3.83
CA LEU A 316 -13.57 -18.30 -2.63
C LEU A 316 -14.24 -19.65 -2.91
N GLU A 317 -14.64 -19.89 -4.16
CA GLU A 317 -15.36 -21.09 -4.60
C GLU A 317 -14.50 -21.99 -5.52
N TRP A 318 -13.27 -21.59 -5.82
CA TRP A 318 -12.42 -22.35 -6.73
C TRP A 318 -11.97 -23.68 -6.13
N PRO A 319 -12.02 -24.78 -6.90
CA PRO A 319 -11.45 -26.05 -6.45
C PRO A 319 -9.94 -25.90 -6.27
N ASN A 320 -9.40 -26.54 -5.22
CA ASN A 320 -7.98 -26.49 -4.82
C ASN A 320 -7.45 -25.12 -4.38
N VAL A 321 -8.33 -24.15 -4.11
CA VAL A 321 -7.98 -22.89 -3.44
C VAL A 321 -8.64 -22.85 -2.06
N PHE A 322 -7.82 -22.74 -1.03
CA PHE A 322 -8.23 -22.82 0.37
C PHE A 322 -7.99 -21.48 1.04
N PHE A 323 -9.04 -20.94 1.65
CA PHE A 323 -8.97 -19.71 2.44
C PHE A 323 -8.95 -20.09 3.92
N ASP A 324 -7.77 -19.99 4.53
CA ASP A 324 -7.48 -20.55 5.85
C ASP A 324 -7.68 -19.47 6.94
N GLU A 325 -8.88 -19.42 7.52
CA GLU A 325 -9.28 -18.36 8.46
C GLU A 325 -8.69 -18.57 9.87
N THR A 326 -8.53 -19.81 10.31
CA THR A 326 -8.22 -20.14 11.71
C THR A 326 -6.75 -20.48 11.93
N GLN A 327 -6.27 -20.27 13.16
CA GLN A 327 -4.92 -20.68 13.56
C GLN A 327 -4.72 -22.20 13.41
N GLN A 328 -5.74 -23.02 13.63
CA GLN A 328 -5.65 -24.47 13.45
C GLN A 328 -5.46 -24.87 11.99
N GLN A 329 -6.15 -24.21 11.06
CA GLN A 329 -5.94 -24.40 9.62
C GLN A 329 -4.51 -23.99 9.23
N SER A 330 -4.06 -22.82 9.65
CA SER A 330 -2.67 -22.35 9.42
C SER A 330 -1.61 -23.35 9.91
N LYS A 331 -1.80 -23.95 11.08
CA LYS A 331 -0.90 -25.01 11.61
C LYS A 331 -0.88 -26.25 10.72
N LYS A 332 -2.04 -26.72 10.25
CA LYS A 332 -2.14 -27.88 9.34
C LYS A 332 -1.38 -27.67 8.02
N ILE A 333 -1.35 -26.44 7.50
CA ILE A 333 -0.54 -26.12 6.30
C ILE A 333 0.94 -26.42 6.57
N ASN A 334 1.44 -26.06 7.75
CA ASN A 334 2.84 -26.26 8.12
C ASN A 334 3.21 -27.74 8.30
N GLU A 335 2.26 -28.55 8.77
CA GLU A 335 2.38 -30.01 8.94
C GLU A 335 2.38 -30.79 7.60
N SER A 336 1.84 -30.19 6.54
CA SER A 336 1.83 -30.82 5.20
C SER A 336 3.22 -30.84 4.56
N ASN A 337 3.57 -32.01 4.01
CA ASN A 337 4.77 -32.24 3.20
C ASN A 337 4.50 -32.27 1.69
N PHE A 338 3.26 -32.02 1.27
CA PHE A 338 2.90 -31.99 -0.15
C PHE A 338 3.18 -30.59 -0.75
N PRO A 339 3.67 -30.52 -2.00
CA PRO A 339 3.84 -29.25 -2.70
C PRO A 339 2.57 -28.42 -2.73
N ALA A 340 2.68 -27.16 -2.32
CA ALA A 340 1.58 -26.20 -2.33
C ALA A 340 2.11 -24.79 -2.60
N ILE A 341 1.22 -23.88 -2.98
CA ILE A 341 1.47 -22.44 -3.01
C ILE A 341 0.81 -21.84 -1.77
N ILE A 342 1.58 -21.16 -0.92
CA ILE A 342 1.11 -20.58 0.33
C ILE A 342 1.25 -19.07 0.23
N ILE A 343 0.13 -18.36 0.13
CA ILE A 343 0.07 -16.89 0.10
C ILE A 343 -0.31 -16.41 1.50
N SER A 344 0.54 -15.62 2.14
CA SER A 344 0.30 -15.16 3.50
C SER A 344 0.83 -13.75 3.74
N SER A 345 0.15 -13.00 4.60
CA SER A 345 0.53 -11.65 5.02
C SER A 345 1.45 -11.68 6.26
N SER A 346 2.34 -10.69 6.46
CA SER A 346 2.50 -9.46 5.68
C SER A 346 3.51 -9.57 4.52
N GLY A 347 3.31 -8.78 3.45
CA GLY A 347 4.13 -8.82 2.23
C GLY A 347 5.61 -8.45 2.41
N MET A 348 5.96 -7.78 3.52
CA MET A 348 7.34 -7.44 3.89
C MET A 348 7.90 -8.30 5.03
N VAL A 349 7.17 -9.34 5.46
CA VAL A 349 7.61 -10.26 6.53
C VAL A 349 7.86 -9.51 7.87
N THR A 350 7.01 -8.52 8.15
CA THR A 350 7.10 -7.72 9.39
C THR A 350 6.46 -8.44 10.57
N GLY A 351 5.37 -9.16 10.32
CA GLY A 351 4.53 -9.84 11.31
C GLY A 351 3.54 -10.80 10.65
N GLY A 352 2.64 -11.36 11.46
CA GLY A 352 1.57 -12.24 10.99
C GLY A 352 1.98 -13.69 10.74
N ARG A 353 1.07 -14.46 10.12
CA ARG A 353 1.17 -15.91 9.95
C ARG A 353 2.31 -16.33 9.02
N VAL A 354 2.71 -15.47 8.08
CA VAL A 354 3.85 -15.71 7.18
C VAL A 354 5.13 -16.05 7.95
N LEU A 355 5.34 -15.48 9.14
CA LEU A 355 6.50 -15.79 9.99
C LEU A 355 6.56 -17.26 10.38
N HIS A 356 5.41 -17.87 10.69
CA HIS A 356 5.34 -19.29 11.03
C HIS A 356 5.66 -20.16 9.80
N HIS A 357 5.08 -19.85 8.64
CA HIS A 357 5.41 -20.57 7.41
C HIS A 357 6.90 -20.50 7.07
N LEU A 358 7.53 -19.34 7.24
CA LEU A 358 8.95 -19.16 6.95
C LEU A 358 9.86 -19.95 7.91
N ILE A 359 9.52 -20.05 9.19
CA ILE A 359 10.26 -20.92 10.14
C ILE A 359 10.28 -22.37 9.64
N HIS A 360 9.16 -22.86 9.10
CA HIS A 360 9.05 -24.24 8.61
C HIS A 360 9.63 -24.46 7.21
N ARG A 361 9.72 -23.42 6.38
CA ARG A 361 10.06 -23.56 4.95
C ARG A 361 11.47 -23.08 4.59
N LEU A 362 12.00 -22.04 5.24
CA LEU A 362 13.34 -21.51 4.97
C LEU A 362 14.48 -22.53 5.16
N PRO A 363 14.46 -23.42 6.17
CA PRO A 363 15.56 -24.36 6.37
C PRO A 363 15.66 -25.51 5.35
N ASP A 364 14.65 -25.70 4.50
CA ASP A 364 14.60 -26.80 3.53
C ASP A 364 14.83 -26.27 2.09
N PRO A 365 15.90 -26.71 1.40
CA PRO A 365 16.26 -26.24 0.07
C PRO A 365 15.26 -26.63 -1.03
N ARG A 366 14.32 -27.53 -0.75
CA ARG A 366 13.24 -27.86 -1.69
C ARG A 366 12.26 -26.71 -1.85
N ASN A 367 12.08 -25.86 -0.85
CA ASN A 367 11.09 -24.78 -0.90
C ASN A 367 11.60 -23.55 -1.68
N THR A 368 10.68 -22.68 -2.06
CA THR A 368 10.98 -21.32 -2.53
C THR A 368 10.23 -20.30 -1.71
N VAL A 369 10.88 -19.19 -1.36
CA VAL A 369 10.21 -17.95 -0.97
C VAL A 369 10.22 -17.01 -2.17
N MET A 370 9.03 -16.65 -2.66
CA MET A 370 8.87 -15.79 -3.84
C MET A 370 8.30 -14.44 -3.41
N PHE A 371 9.11 -13.39 -3.50
CA PHE A 371 8.69 -12.02 -3.25
C PHE A 371 8.09 -11.42 -4.52
N ILE A 372 6.84 -10.93 -4.41
CA ILE A 372 6.10 -10.26 -5.49
C ILE A 372 5.85 -8.78 -5.17
N GLY A 373 6.76 -8.14 -4.44
CA GLY A 373 6.61 -6.76 -4.04
C GLY A 373 7.84 -6.20 -3.34
N PHE A 374 7.86 -4.87 -3.21
CA PHE A 374 8.96 -4.14 -2.59
C PHE A 374 9.22 -4.58 -1.14
N GLN A 375 10.50 -4.69 -0.80
CA GLN A 375 10.97 -5.07 0.53
C GLN A 375 11.74 -3.91 1.13
N ALA A 376 11.12 -3.19 2.07
CA ALA A 376 11.73 -2.01 2.66
C ALA A 376 13.00 -2.36 3.46
N PRO A 377 14.07 -1.53 3.41
CA PRO A 377 15.28 -1.75 4.20
C PRO A 377 14.99 -1.93 5.69
N GLY A 378 15.63 -2.93 6.30
CA GLY A 378 15.44 -3.27 7.72
C GLY A 378 14.28 -4.24 7.99
N THR A 379 13.51 -4.63 6.99
CA THR A 379 12.52 -5.72 7.12
C THR A 379 13.18 -7.10 7.00
N ARG A 380 12.50 -8.14 7.51
CA ARG A 380 12.97 -9.52 7.34
C ARG A 380 12.93 -9.96 5.88
N GLY A 381 11.95 -9.49 5.12
CA GLY A 381 11.88 -9.78 3.70
C GLY A 381 13.07 -9.21 2.91
N ALA A 382 13.55 -8.01 3.28
CA ALA A 382 14.78 -7.45 2.69
C ALA A 382 16.03 -8.28 3.03
N ILE A 383 16.14 -8.79 4.26
CA ILE A 383 17.24 -9.66 4.70
C ILE A 383 17.23 -11.00 3.93
N ILE A 384 16.05 -11.59 3.74
CA ILE A 384 15.91 -12.84 2.97
C ILE A 384 16.24 -12.58 1.49
N LYS A 385 15.68 -11.50 0.90
CA LYS A 385 15.93 -11.11 -0.50
C LYS A 385 17.41 -10.81 -0.78
N SER A 386 18.18 -10.32 0.20
CA SER A 386 19.60 -10.03 0.03
C SER A 386 20.51 -11.27 0.02
N GLY A 387 19.95 -12.48 0.21
CA GLY A 387 20.74 -13.72 0.26
C GLY A 387 21.50 -13.93 1.56
N ALA A 388 21.01 -13.37 2.68
CA ALA A 388 21.58 -13.64 3.99
C ALA A 388 21.53 -15.15 4.32
N ALA A 389 22.50 -15.64 5.11
CA ALA A 389 22.54 -17.04 5.52
C ALA A 389 21.47 -17.40 6.56
N SER A 390 21.01 -16.41 7.33
CA SER A 390 19.99 -16.57 8.36
C SER A 390 19.15 -15.30 8.56
N VAL A 391 17.98 -15.47 9.15
CA VAL A 391 17.10 -14.37 9.56
C VAL A 391 16.49 -14.65 10.94
N ARG A 392 16.34 -13.61 11.76
CA ARG A 392 15.79 -13.76 13.12
C ARG A 392 14.27 -13.65 13.13
N ILE A 393 13.57 -14.69 13.55
CA ILE A 393 12.09 -14.75 13.67
C ILE A 393 11.73 -15.27 15.07
N PHE A 394 10.83 -14.58 15.78
CA PHE A 394 10.46 -14.89 17.18
C PHE A 394 11.66 -15.19 18.10
N SER A 395 12.68 -14.34 18.01
CA SER A 395 13.96 -14.47 18.74
C SER A 395 14.82 -15.69 18.38
N GLN A 396 14.41 -16.52 17.43
CA GLN A 396 15.15 -17.67 16.93
C GLN A 396 15.88 -17.30 15.62
N GLU A 397 17.09 -17.84 15.44
CA GLU A 397 17.83 -17.72 14.19
C GLU A 397 17.41 -18.84 13.24
N VAL A 398 16.83 -18.48 12.10
CA VAL A 398 16.33 -19.42 11.09
C VAL A 398 17.29 -19.42 9.91
N ALA A 399 17.84 -20.59 9.58
CA ALA A 399 18.73 -20.75 8.44
C ALA A 399 17.95 -20.60 7.11
N ILE A 400 18.53 -19.85 6.17
CA ILE A 400 17.97 -19.63 4.84
C ILE A 400 18.68 -20.61 3.88
N ARG A 401 18.03 -21.74 3.60
CA ARG A 401 18.48 -22.74 2.61
C ARG A 401 17.53 -22.89 1.43
N ALA A 402 16.27 -22.50 1.60
CA ALA A 402 15.28 -22.40 0.54
C ALA A 402 15.75 -21.46 -0.58
N GLN A 403 15.25 -21.71 -1.79
CA GLN A 403 15.47 -20.81 -2.91
C GLN A 403 14.73 -19.48 -2.66
N VAL A 404 15.29 -18.38 -3.12
CA VAL A 404 14.67 -17.05 -3.03
C VAL A 404 14.49 -16.52 -4.44
N ALA A 405 13.26 -16.14 -4.79
CA ALA A 405 12.92 -15.49 -6.04
C ALA A 405 12.30 -14.12 -5.75
N ALA A 406 12.57 -13.13 -6.60
CA ALA A 406 11.98 -11.81 -6.47
C ALA A 406 11.50 -11.35 -7.84
N ILE A 407 10.19 -11.14 -7.96
CA ILE A 407 9.52 -10.74 -9.19
C ILE A 407 9.05 -9.30 -9.00
N ASP A 408 9.83 -8.35 -9.50
CA ASP A 408 9.65 -6.92 -9.23
C ASP A 408 8.52 -6.28 -10.07
N GLN A 409 7.97 -7.00 -11.06
CA GLN A 409 6.93 -6.54 -12.00
C GLN A 409 5.51 -6.43 -11.39
N PHE A 410 5.33 -6.86 -10.14
CA PHE A 410 4.04 -6.85 -9.44
C PHE A 410 3.77 -5.56 -8.66
N SER A 411 4.70 -4.60 -8.66
CA SER A 411 4.43 -3.29 -8.07
C SER A 411 3.44 -2.50 -8.93
N ASP A 412 2.47 -1.86 -8.27
CA ASP A 412 1.45 -1.05 -8.93
C ASP A 412 1.76 0.44 -8.94
N HIS A 413 2.83 0.89 -8.28
CA HIS A 413 3.34 2.27 -8.41
C HIS A 413 3.93 2.54 -9.80
N ALA A 414 3.59 3.68 -10.40
CA ALA A 414 4.17 4.15 -11.65
C ALA A 414 5.68 4.48 -11.52
N ASP A 415 6.46 4.13 -12.54
CA ASP A 415 7.86 4.56 -12.61
C ASP A 415 8.02 5.98 -13.19
N THR A 416 9.27 6.47 -13.22
CA THR A 416 9.58 7.83 -13.69
C THR A 416 9.13 8.07 -15.14
N ALA A 417 9.22 7.06 -16.01
CA ALA A 417 8.83 7.20 -17.42
C ALA A 417 7.31 7.27 -17.56
N GLU A 418 6.58 6.44 -16.82
CA GLU A 418 5.11 6.45 -16.77
C GLU A 418 4.57 7.77 -16.19
N LEU A 419 5.16 8.27 -15.11
CA LEU A 419 4.80 9.57 -14.53
C LEU A 419 5.14 10.74 -15.46
N THR A 420 6.26 10.66 -16.20
CA THR A 420 6.61 11.67 -17.22
C THR A 420 5.55 11.76 -18.29
N GLU A 421 5.08 10.61 -18.81
CA GLU A 421 4.00 10.57 -19.79
C GLU A 421 2.70 11.14 -19.22
N TRP A 422 2.35 10.78 -17.98
CA TRP A 422 1.17 11.34 -17.32
C TRP A 422 1.24 12.85 -17.19
N LEU A 423 2.37 13.40 -16.75
CA LEU A 423 2.58 14.85 -16.63
C LEU A 423 2.46 15.57 -17.98
N GLN A 424 2.88 14.94 -19.08
CA GLN A 424 2.71 15.49 -20.43
C GLN A 424 1.25 15.60 -20.88
N THR A 425 0.30 14.97 -20.18
CA THR A 425 -1.14 15.11 -20.44
C THR A 425 -1.77 16.34 -19.79
N PHE A 426 -1.03 17.08 -18.96
CA PHE A 426 -1.51 18.32 -18.35
C PHE A 426 -1.64 19.42 -19.41
N LYS A 427 -2.72 20.23 -19.32
CA LYS A 427 -2.91 21.39 -20.22
C LYS A 427 -1.85 22.45 -19.99
N GLU A 428 -1.55 22.69 -18.71
CA GLU A 428 -0.52 23.60 -18.24
C GLU A 428 0.29 22.84 -17.18
N MET A 429 1.61 22.94 -17.28
CA MET A 429 2.50 22.32 -16.31
C MET A 429 2.39 23.00 -14.94
N PRO A 430 2.51 22.25 -13.82
CA PRO A 430 2.46 22.86 -12.50
C PRO A 430 3.55 23.90 -12.25
N ASP A 431 3.21 24.99 -11.53
CA ASP A 431 4.19 26.02 -11.16
C ASP A 431 5.32 25.44 -10.29
N VAL A 432 4.97 24.48 -9.42
CA VAL A 432 5.90 23.76 -8.57
C VAL A 432 5.41 22.34 -8.28
N THR A 433 6.35 21.40 -8.29
CA THR A 433 6.12 20.01 -7.90
C THR A 433 6.96 19.68 -6.67
N TYR A 434 6.32 19.15 -5.62
CA TYR A 434 6.96 18.59 -4.44
C TYR A 434 6.91 17.07 -4.49
N LEU A 435 8.09 16.44 -4.53
CA LEU A 435 8.23 15.00 -4.44
C LEU A 435 8.18 14.57 -2.98
N VAL A 436 7.28 13.64 -2.70
CA VAL A 436 7.08 12.94 -1.43
C VAL A 436 7.12 11.43 -1.69
N HIS A 437 6.91 10.62 -0.66
CA HIS A 437 6.71 9.18 -0.74
C HIS A 437 7.80 8.47 -1.58
N GLY A 438 9.05 8.66 -1.18
CA GLY A 438 10.21 8.15 -1.89
C GLY A 438 11.46 8.22 -1.02
N GLU A 439 12.33 7.22 -1.17
CA GLU A 439 13.66 7.28 -0.56
C GLU A 439 14.49 8.40 -1.21
N PRO A 440 15.43 9.05 -0.50
CA PRO A 440 16.16 10.20 -1.01
C PRO A 440 16.79 10.01 -2.40
N PRO A 441 17.40 8.85 -2.74
CA PRO A 441 17.93 8.62 -4.08
C PRO A 441 16.85 8.55 -5.17
N ALA A 442 15.67 8.01 -4.85
CA ALA A 442 14.54 7.93 -5.77
C ALA A 442 13.98 9.32 -6.06
N ALA A 443 13.70 10.10 -5.02
CA ALA A 443 13.22 11.47 -5.16
C ALA A 443 14.22 12.38 -5.89
N ALA A 444 15.52 12.24 -5.61
CA ALA A 444 16.56 13.02 -6.30
C ALA A 444 16.65 12.71 -7.80
N GLN A 445 16.64 11.42 -8.18
CA GLN A 445 16.71 11.03 -9.59
C GLN A 445 15.46 11.46 -10.37
N MET A 446 14.27 11.30 -9.77
CA MET A 446 13.02 11.75 -10.39
C MET A 446 12.98 13.27 -10.55
N ARG A 447 13.43 14.04 -9.54
CA ARG A 447 13.58 15.50 -9.64
C ARG A 447 14.44 15.87 -10.85
N ASP A 448 15.62 15.26 -10.95
CA ASP A 448 16.56 15.57 -12.02
C ASP A 448 15.99 15.20 -13.40
N ALA A 449 15.26 14.10 -13.50
CA ALA A 449 14.56 13.69 -14.72
C ALA A 449 13.48 14.71 -15.12
N PHE A 450 12.56 15.05 -14.21
CA PHE A 450 11.48 16.01 -14.50
C PHE A 450 11.99 17.41 -14.80
N THR A 451 13.01 17.90 -14.08
CA THR A 451 13.64 19.20 -14.38
C THR A 451 14.33 19.19 -15.74
N ARG A 452 14.99 18.10 -16.13
CA ARG A 452 15.66 17.99 -17.43
C ARG A 452 14.67 17.85 -18.58
N ASP A 453 13.72 16.93 -18.46
CA ASP A 453 12.90 16.42 -19.56
C ASP A 453 11.59 17.20 -19.71
N LEU A 454 11.02 17.69 -18.60
CA LEU A 454 9.76 18.45 -18.58
C LEU A 454 9.94 19.94 -18.24
N LYS A 455 11.16 20.37 -17.90
CA LYS A 455 11.47 21.73 -17.44
C LYS A 455 10.64 22.18 -16.22
N LEU A 456 10.21 21.21 -15.42
CA LEU A 456 9.44 21.48 -14.20
C LEU A 456 10.33 22.04 -13.09
N ASN A 457 9.75 22.95 -12.31
CA ASN A 457 10.28 23.39 -11.02
C ASN A 457 9.97 22.32 -9.97
N VAL A 458 10.92 21.41 -9.76
CA VAL A 458 10.74 20.26 -8.87
C VAL A 458 11.58 20.41 -7.61
N LYS A 459 10.94 20.18 -6.46
CA LYS A 459 11.55 20.18 -5.14
C LYS A 459 11.30 18.84 -4.47
N VAL A 460 12.24 18.40 -3.63
CA VAL A 460 12.01 17.26 -2.74
C VAL A 460 11.51 17.84 -1.41
N ALA A 461 10.36 17.35 -0.94
CA ALA A 461 9.81 17.82 0.32
C ALA A 461 10.66 17.34 1.50
N GLU A 462 10.85 18.22 2.48
CA GLU A 462 11.56 17.91 3.72
C GLU A 462 10.58 17.74 4.87
N TRP A 463 10.93 16.88 5.83
CA TRP A 463 10.09 16.66 7.00
C TRP A 463 9.90 17.95 7.80
N MET A 464 8.65 18.26 8.17
CA MET A 464 8.20 19.47 8.85
C MET A 464 8.31 20.77 8.04
N GLN A 465 8.77 20.69 6.78
CA GLN A 465 8.84 21.85 5.90
C GLN A 465 7.46 22.46 5.70
N LYS A 466 7.38 23.78 5.87
CA LYS A 466 6.22 24.59 5.52
C LYS A 466 6.48 25.30 4.20
N VAL A 467 5.54 25.21 3.27
CA VAL A 467 5.60 25.89 1.98
C VAL A 467 4.40 26.81 1.83
N PRO A 468 4.59 28.12 1.60
CA PRO A 468 3.48 29.05 1.46
C PRO A 468 2.67 28.73 0.20
N LEU A 469 1.36 29.00 0.28
CA LEU A 469 0.44 28.86 -0.85
C LEU A 469 0.16 30.19 -1.58
N ALA A 470 0.65 31.30 -1.01
CA ALA A 470 0.51 32.66 -1.52
C ALA A 470 1.73 33.09 -2.35
#